data_AF-A0A1D2SIH6-F1
#
_entry.id   AF-A0A1D2SIH6-F1
#
_cell.length_a   1.000
_cell.length_b   1.000
_cell.length_c   1.000
_cell.angle_alpha   90.00
_cell.angle_beta   90.00
_cell.angle_gamma   90.00
#
_symmetry.space_group_name_H-M   'P 1'
#
loop_
_entity.id
_entity.type
_entity.pdbx_description
1 polymer ?
#
loop_
_entity_poly.entity_id
_entity_poly.type
_entity_poly.pdbx_seq_one_letter_code
_entity_poly.pdbx_strand_id
1 'polypeptide(L)'
;MKLHWQIGNKDVVRVKALVAGQTGSALIRARQQHNLAQSKPTVTKERFWRAMVSMRLTTRQKSGPESHVARFIRLNPFPLTYPTVHQARDAGVLIAKVLRKAGGIRFADKIATELAQNLEILEDGLWTDTLAQCNRLTQLVPRDVEIEVARHVQEHFLGFGPKQSRNLLQSLGLTRYEIPIDSRLTDWLNEFGFPVRLTATALGDDNYYRFISDGIQALCERSGVLPCIFDAAVFASRDSVAWTDDNVIF
;
A
#
# COMPACT_ATOMS: atom_id res chain seq x y z
N MET A 1 -20.21 20.14 16.10
CA MET A 1 -18.98 20.84 15.68
C MET A 1 -18.67 20.44 14.23
N LYS A 2 -18.21 21.37 13.38
CA LYS A 2 -17.83 21.10 11.97
C LYS A 2 -16.37 21.51 11.78
N LEU A 3 -15.59 20.69 11.07
CA LEU A 3 -14.22 20.97 10.67
C LEU A 3 -14.17 21.06 9.13
N HIS A 4 -13.43 22.03 8.60
CA HIS A 4 -13.31 22.25 7.16
C HIS A 4 -11.84 22.43 6.79
N TRP A 5 -11.36 21.66 5.81
CA TRP A 5 -10.04 21.84 5.21
C TRP A 5 -10.09 22.96 4.17
N GLN A 6 -9.36 24.05 4.41
CA GLN A 6 -9.25 25.16 3.46
C GLN A 6 -8.01 24.98 2.59
N ILE A 7 -8.22 24.75 1.29
CA ILE A 7 -7.15 24.55 0.31
C ILE A 7 -7.03 25.80 -0.56
N GLY A 8 -5.86 26.45 -0.50
CA GLY A 8 -5.57 27.66 -1.27
C GLY A 8 -5.11 27.38 -2.70
N ASN A 9 -5.16 28.38 -3.57
CA ASN A 9 -4.69 28.25 -4.95
C ASN A 9 -3.18 27.91 -5.03
N LYS A 10 -2.37 28.40 -4.08
CA LYS A 10 -0.95 28.06 -3.99
C LYS A 10 -0.74 26.57 -3.73
N ASP A 11 -1.58 25.96 -2.90
CA ASP A 11 -1.54 24.53 -2.59
C ASP A 11 -1.83 23.70 -3.83
N VAL A 12 -2.89 24.07 -4.55
CA VAL A 12 -3.31 23.43 -5.82
C VAL A 12 -2.18 23.50 -6.86
N VAL A 13 -1.56 24.66 -7.04
CA VAL A 13 -0.46 24.83 -8.02
C VAL A 13 0.71 23.91 -7.69
N ARG A 14 1.08 23.80 -6.40
CA ARG A 14 2.20 22.95 -5.97
C ARG A 14 1.93 21.47 -6.16
N VAL A 15 0.71 20.99 -5.86
CA VAL A 15 0.31 19.60 -6.10
C VAL A 15 0.34 19.28 -7.60
N LYS A 16 -0.21 20.16 -8.43
CA LYS A 16 -0.18 19.99 -9.89
C LYS A 16 1.24 19.99 -10.44
N ALA A 17 2.10 20.88 -9.96
CA ALA A 17 3.51 20.94 -10.35
C ALA A 17 4.27 19.66 -9.97
N LEU A 18 4.03 19.10 -8.78
CA LEU A 18 4.60 17.82 -8.36
C LEU A 18 4.21 16.71 -9.36
N VAL A 19 2.92 16.55 -9.63
CA VAL A 19 2.43 15.47 -10.52
C VAL A 19 2.96 15.66 -11.94
N ALA A 20 2.92 16.88 -12.47
CA ALA A 20 3.42 17.19 -13.81
C ALA A 20 4.92 16.85 -13.95
N GLY A 21 5.72 17.17 -12.92
CA GLY A 21 7.14 16.86 -12.87
C GLY A 21 7.47 15.36 -12.84
N GLN A 22 6.48 14.50 -12.57
CA GLN A 22 6.67 13.05 -12.45
C GLN A 22 5.98 12.25 -13.55
N THR A 23 5.37 12.89 -14.55
CA THR A 23 4.57 12.24 -15.61
C THR A 23 5.32 11.12 -16.35
N GLY A 24 6.65 11.22 -16.48
CA GLY A 24 7.51 10.19 -17.09
C GLY A 24 7.85 9.00 -16.19
N SER A 25 7.44 9.00 -14.92
CA SER A 25 7.75 7.94 -13.96
C SER A 25 7.01 6.65 -14.27
N ALA A 26 7.72 5.51 -14.24
CA ALA A 26 7.09 4.18 -14.37
C ALA A 26 6.06 3.91 -13.27
N LEU A 27 6.27 4.44 -12.07
CA LEU A 27 5.35 4.27 -10.96
C LEU A 27 4.00 4.96 -11.22
N ILE A 28 4.01 6.15 -11.82
CA ILE A 28 2.77 6.84 -12.20
C ILE A 28 2.05 6.07 -13.31
N ARG A 29 2.77 5.61 -14.34
CA ARG A 29 2.19 4.78 -15.40
C ARG A 29 1.56 3.51 -14.85
N ALA A 30 2.23 2.82 -13.92
CA ALA A 30 1.70 1.64 -13.26
C ALA A 30 0.39 1.94 -12.51
N ARG A 31 0.31 3.04 -11.75
CA ARG A 31 -0.95 3.46 -11.10
C ARG A 31 -2.05 3.75 -12.11
N GLN A 32 -1.74 4.40 -13.23
CA GLN A 32 -2.72 4.65 -14.28
C GLN A 32 -3.24 3.35 -14.92
N GLN A 33 -2.35 2.39 -15.17
CA GLN A 33 -2.68 1.11 -15.78
C GLN A 33 -3.46 0.18 -14.84
N HIS A 34 -3.18 0.23 -13.53
CA HIS A 34 -3.76 -0.70 -12.56
C HIS A 34 -4.87 -0.04 -11.72
N ASN A 35 -4.54 0.99 -10.95
CA ASN A 35 -5.48 1.61 -10.00
C ASN A 35 -6.60 2.39 -10.69
N LEU A 36 -6.33 2.96 -11.87
CA LEU A 36 -7.31 3.75 -12.62
C LEU A 36 -8.03 2.94 -13.71
N ALA A 37 -7.72 1.66 -13.87
CA ALA A 37 -8.41 0.78 -14.81
C ALA A 37 -9.92 0.76 -14.53
N GLN A 38 -10.74 0.83 -15.59
CA GLN A 38 -12.20 0.77 -15.47
C GLN A 38 -12.67 -0.58 -14.91
N SER A 39 -11.98 -1.66 -15.31
CA SER A 39 -12.17 -3.01 -14.78
C SER A 39 -10.81 -3.57 -14.40
N LYS A 40 -10.70 -4.06 -13.17
CA LYS A 40 -9.46 -4.65 -12.63
C LYS A 40 -9.58 -6.17 -12.59
N PRO A 41 -8.47 -6.92 -12.67
CA PRO A 41 -8.53 -8.37 -12.60
C PRO A 41 -9.06 -8.83 -11.23
N THR A 42 -9.80 -9.94 -11.20
CA THR A 42 -10.29 -10.57 -9.98
C THR A 42 -9.15 -10.91 -9.02
N VAL A 43 -9.31 -10.58 -7.76
CA VAL A 43 -8.39 -10.94 -6.68
C VAL A 43 -8.63 -12.40 -6.32
N THR A 44 -7.61 -13.22 -6.58
CA THR A 44 -7.56 -14.65 -6.23
C THR A 44 -6.75 -14.86 -4.95
N LYS A 45 -6.81 -16.06 -4.36
CA LYS A 45 -5.95 -16.42 -3.21
C LYS A 45 -4.47 -16.14 -3.48
N GLU A 46 -3.98 -16.54 -4.67
CA GLU A 46 -2.58 -16.33 -5.09
C GLU A 46 -2.21 -14.84 -5.12
N ARG A 47 -3.05 -14.01 -5.77
CA ARG A 47 -2.79 -12.58 -5.89
C ARG A 47 -2.82 -11.89 -4.53
N PHE A 48 -3.84 -12.20 -3.73
CA PHE A 48 -3.98 -11.65 -2.39
C PHE A 48 -2.80 -12.05 -1.49
N TRP A 49 -2.45 -13.34 -1.47
CA TRP A 49 -1.34 -13.85 -0.68
C TRP A 49 -0.01 -13.20 -1.07
N ARG A 50 0.29 -13.12 -2.37
CA ARG A 50 1.51 -12.44 -2.84
C ARG A 50 1.56 -10.97 -2.41
N ALA A 51 0.44 -10.25 -2.50
CA ALA A 51 0.36 -8.86 -2.05
C ALA A 51 0.53 -8.75 -0.52
N MET A 52 -0.10 -9.64 0.25
CA MET A 52 0.03 -9.70 1.71
C MET A 52 1.49 -9.93 2.13
N VAL A 53 2.17 -10.94 1.56
CA VAL A 53 3.59 -11.19 1.83
C VAL A 53 4.42 -9.96 1.48
N SER A 54 4.21 -9.39 0.29
CA SER A 54 4.96 -8.21 -0.18
C SER A 54 4.83 -7.04 0.79
N MET A 55 3.62 -6.73 1.27
CA MET A 55 3.42 -5.59 2.19
C MET A 55 3.89 -5.84 3.61
N ARG A 56 3.92 -7.10 4.07
CA ARG A 56 4.60 -7.42 5.33
C ARG A 56 6.11 -7.12 5.23
N LEU A 57 6.74 -7.42 4.10
CA LEU A 57 8.17 -7.14 3.87
C LEU A 57 8.50 -5.63 3.82
N THR A 58 7.59 -4.76 3.36
CA THR A 58 7.83 -3.31 3.34
C THR A 58 7.68 -2.63 4.71
N THR A 59 7.33 -3.38 5.76
CA THR A 59 7.12 -2.80 7.09
C THR A 59 8.43 -2.41 7.76
N ARG A 60 8.59 -1.11 8.03
CA ARG A 60 9.78 -0.52 8.67
C ARG A 60 11.09 -0.82 7.91
N GLN A 61 10.98 -0.98 6.59
CA GLN A 61 12.11 -1.24 5.69
C GLN A 61 11.95 -0.40 4.43
N LYS A 62 13.07 0.07 3.88
CA LYS A 62 13.05 0.80 2.59
C LYS A 62 12.61 -0.18 1.50
N SER A 63 11.58 0.21 0.74
CA SER A 63 11.00 -0.56 -0.37
C SER A 63 11.21 0.12 -1.72
N GLY A 64 12.24 0.98 -1.83
CA GLY A 64 12.60 1.62 -3.09
C GLY A 64 13.15 0.62 -4.12
N PRO A 65 13.38 1.06 -5.37
CA PRO A 65 13.68 0.19 -6.52
C PRO A 65 14.79 -0.85 -6.31
N GLU A 66 15.86 -0.46 -5.62
CA GLU A 66 17.06 -1.27 -5.38
C GLU A 66 17.09 -1.95 -4.01
N SER A 67 16.02 -1.84 -3.22
CA SER A 67 15.98 -2.44 -1.89
C SER A 67 16.02 -3.97 -1.93
N HIS A 68 16.56 -4.59 -0.89
CA HIS A 68 16.50 -6.05 -0.71
C HIS A 68 15.06 -6.58 -0.77
N VAL A 69 14.11 -5.82 -0.21
CA VAL A 69 12.67 -6.12 -0.28
C VAL A 69 12.19 -6.15 -1.73
N ALA A 70 12.48 -5.10 -2.51
CA ALA A 70 12.04 -5.03 -3.90
C ALA A 70 12.66 -6.14 -4.75
N ARG A 71 13.96 -6.43 -4.58
CA ARG A 71 14.63 -7.55 -5.25
C ARG A 71 13.99 -8.90 -4.91
N PHE A 72 13.65 -9.14 -3.64
CA PHE A 72 12.98 -10.37 -3.23
C PHE A 72 11.59 -10.52 -3.85
N ILE A 73 10.77 -9.45 -3.84
CA ILE A 73 9.41 -9.47 -4.39
C ILE A 73 9.40 -9.73 -5.91
N ARG A 74 10.45 -9.31 -6.61
CA ARG A 74 10.63 -9.50 -8.06
C ARG A 74 11.17 -10.88 -8.46
N LEU A 75 11.59 -11.72 -7.51
CA LEU A 75 12.06 -13.06 -7.83
C LEU A 75 10.99 -13.82 -8.63
N ASN A 76 11.42 -14.47 -9.72
CA ASN A 76 10.58 -15.25 -10.60
C ASN A 76 11.22 -16.65 -10.79
N PRO A 77 10.61 -17.73 -10.28
CA PRO A 77 9.34 -17.75 -9.55
C PRO A 77 9.42 -17.05 -8.18
N PHE A 78 8.28 -16.50 -7.72
CA PHE A 78 8.19 -15.90 -6.39
C PHE A 78 8.37 -17.00 -5.31
N PRO A 79 9.28 -16.86 -4.33
CA PRO A 79 9.62 -17.97 -3.43
C PRO A 79 8.53 -18.39 -2.43
N LEU A 80 7.55 -17.50 -2.15
CA LEU A 80 6.53 -17.71 -1.13
C LEU A 80 5.12 -17.68 -1.75
N THR A 81 4.89 -18.47 -2.81
CA THR A 81 3.55 -18.63 -3.41
C THR A 81 2.56 -19.27 -2.46
N TYR A 82 1.27 -19.06 -2.69
CA TYR A 82 0.23 -19.61 -1.81
C TYR A 82 0.29 -21.16 -1.75
N PRO A 83 0.34 -21.91 -2.88
CA PRO A 83 0.46 -23.36 -2.85
C PRO A 83 1.68 -23.85 -2.06
N THR A 84 2.83 -23.19 -2.23
CA THR A 84 4.08 -23.56 -1.56
C THR A 84 3.97 -23.44 -0.05
N VAL A 85 3.35 -22.35 0.44
CA VAL A 85 3.22 -22.12 1.88
C VAL A 85 2.07 -22.94 2.47
N HIS A 86 0.92 -23.01 1.79
CA HIS A 86 -0.26 -23.76 2.23
C HIS A 86 0.02 -25.27 2.36
N GLN A 87 0.83 -25.84 1.47
CA GLN A 87 1.21 -27.26 1.52
C GLN A 87 2.37 -27.55 2.47
N ALA A 88 2.98 -26.53 3.07
CA ALA A 88 4.09 -26.72 3.98
C ALA A 88 3.59 -27.37 5.28
N ARG A 89 4.38 -28.30 5.83
CA ARG A 89 4.13 -28.87 7.16
C ARG A 89 4.06 -27.79 8.25
N ASP A 90 4.89 -26.76 8.11
CA ASP A 90 4.92 -25.59 8.99
C ASP A 90 5.22 -24.36 8.13
N ALA A 91 4.19 -23.54 7.93
CA ALA A 91 4.26 -22.32 7.13
C ALA A 91 5.25 -21.30 7.73
N GLY A 92 5.24 -21.12 9.05
CA GLY A 92 6.10 -20.17 9.74
C GLY A 92 7.58 -20.51 9.59
N VAL A 93 7.94 -21.78 9.79
CA VAL A 93 9.32 -22.27 9.62
C VAL A 93 9.77 -22.11 8.16
N LEU A 94 8.91 -22.46 7.19
CA LEU A 94 9.24 -22.30 5.77
C LEU A 94 9.47 -20.83 5.42
N ILE A 95 8.55 -19.94 5.80
CA ILE A 95 8.65 -18.50 5.51
C ILE A 95 9.93 -17.93 6.14
N ALA A 96 10.18 -18.19 7.42
CA ALA A 96 11.37 -17.69 8.10
C ALA A 96 12.66 -18.17 7.41
N LYS A 97 12.73 -19.45 7.03
CA LYS A 97 13.87 -20.02 6.31
C LYS A 97 14.11 -19.32 4.98
N VAL A 98 13.06 -19.10 4.19
CA VAL A 98 13.16 -18.43 2.88
C VAL A 98 13.61 -16.97 3.04
N LEU A 99 13.01 -16.23 3.97
CA LEU A 99 13.35 -14.82 4.21
C LEU A 99 14.78 -14.64 4.74
N ARG A 100 15.23 -15.49 5.67
CA ARG A 100 16.61 -15.47 6.17
C ARG A 100 17.60 -15.80 5.06
N LYS A 101 17.31 -16.82 4.23
CA LYS A 101 18.17 -17.22 3.10
C LYS A 101 18.28 -16.11 2.05
N ALA A 102 17.23 -15.34 1.81
CA ALA A 102 17.27 -14.22 0.88
C ALA A 102 18.29 -13.13 1.27
N GLY A 103 18.53 -12.96 2.58
CA GLY A 103 19.44 -11.94 3.12
C GLY A 103 18.88 -10.52 2.99
N GLY A 104 19.21 -9.65 3.95
CA GLY A 104 18.80 -8.24 3.93
C GLY A 104 17.33 -7.96 4.27
N ILE A 105 16.53 -8.99 4.58
CA ILE A 105 15.17 -8.85 5.10
C ILE A 105 15.21 -8.79 6.63
N ARG A 106 14.83 -7.65 7.21
CA ARG A 106 14.72 -7.44 8.66
C ARG A 106 13.43 -8.06 9.18
N PHE A 107 13.44 -8.42 10.47
CA PHE A 107 12.28 -8.98 11.18
C PHE A 107 11.70 -10.26 10.56
N ALA A 108 12.53 -11.04 9.85
CA ALA A 108 12.11 -12.24 9.14
C ALA A 108 11.23 -13.17 10.01
N ASP A 109 11.61 -13.36 11.27
CA ASP A 109 10.94 -14.28 12.18
C ASP A 109 9.56 -13.76 12.58
N LYS A 110 9.48 -12.48 12.98
CA LYS A 110 8.21 -11.84 13.30
C LYS A 110 7.27 -11.81 12.09
N ILE A 111 7.80 -11.49 10.91
CA ILE A 111 7.03 -11.49 9.66
C ILE A 111 6.52 -12.90 9.35
N ALA A 112 7.35 -13.93 9.55
CA ALA A 112 6.97 -15.32 9.33
C ALA A 112 5.85 -15.77 10.28
N THR A 113 5.95 -15.44 11.58
CA THR A 113 4.90 -15.73 12.56
C THR A 113 3.58 -15.04 12.18
N GLU A 114 3.60 -13.74 11.89
CA GLU A 114 2.38 -13.00 11.51
C GLU A 114 1.76 -13.54 10.21
N LEU A 115 2.57 -13.88 9.20
CA LEU A 115 2.08 -14.45 7.94
C LEU A 115 1.50 -15.86 8.11
N ALA A 116 2.10 -16.71 8.94
CA ALA A 116 1.57 -18.03 9.23
C ALA A 116 0.21 -17.94 9.94
N GLN A 117 0.08 -17.07 10.94
CA GLN A 117 -1.19 -16.82 11.63
C GLN A 117 -2.25 -16.23 10.70
N ASN A 118 -1.87 -15.29 9.82
CA ASN A 118 -2.80 -14.76 8.82
C ASN A 118 -3.25 -15.86 7.83
N LEU A 119 -2.37 -16.78 7.44
CA LEU A 119 -2.73 -17.91 6.60
C LEU A 119 -3.72 -18.84 7.32
N GLU A 120 -3.50 -19.15 8.60
CA GLU A 120 -4.43 -19.94 9.41
C GLU A 120 -5.81 -19.29 9.47
N ILE A 121 -5.91 -17.99 9.76
CA ILE A 121 -7.17 -17.24 9.77
C ILE A 121 -7.88 -17.32 8.40
N LEU A 122 -7.12 -17.22 7.32
CA LEU A 122 -7.67 -17.31 5.96
C LEU A 122 -8.21 -18.71 5.66
N GLU A 123 -7.45 -19.76 5.99
CA GLU A 123 -7.85 -21.16 5.80
C GLU A 123 -9.03 -21.56 6.71
N ASP A 124 -9.20 -20.93 7.86
CA ASP A 124 -10.35 -21.12 8.76
C ASP A 124 -11.65 -20.43 8.27
N GLY A 125 -11.69 -20.07 6.98
CA GLY A 125 -12.90 -19.61 6.30
C GLY A 125 -12.93 -18.14 5.91
N LEU A 126 -11.98 -17.32 6.37
CA LEU A 126 -11.95 -15.89 6.06
C LEU A 126 -11.59 -15.59 4.59
N TRP A 127 -11.13 -16.58 3.82
CA TRP A 127 -10.91 -16.43 2.38
C TRP A 127 -12.14 -15.90 1.63
N THR A 128 -13.33 -16.45 1.89
CA THR A 128 -14.53 -16.10 1.14
C THR A 128 -14.88 -14.62 1.31
N ASP A 129 -14.94 -14.14 2.55
CA ASP A 129 -15.28 -12.76 2.84
C ASP A 129 -14.17 -11.80 2.39
N THR A 130 -12.91 -12.08 2.72
CA THR A 130 -11.78 -11.23 2.30
C THR A 130 -11.72 -11.06 0.78
N LEU A 131 -11.88 -12.14 0.02
CA LEU A 131 -11.88 -12.05 -1.44
C LEU A 131 -13.13 -11.33 -1.96
N ALA A 132 -14.31 -11.54 -1.35
CA ALA A 132 -15.53 -10.79 -1.71
C ALA A 132 -15.33 -9.28 -1.49
N GLN A 133 -14.79 -8.88 -0.33
CA GLN A 133 -14.47 -7.50 0.01
C GLN A 133 -13.50 -6.87 -1.00
N CYS A 134 -12.37 -7.52 -1.28
CA CYS A 134 -11.41 -7.03 -2.26
C CYS A 134 -12.01 -6.95 -3.68
N ASN A 135 -12.84 -7.92 -4.07
CA ASN A 135 -13.42 -7.97 -5.41
C ASN A 135 -14.50 -6.91 -5.64
N ARG A 136 -15.14 -6.35 -4.59
CA ARG A 136 -15.97 -5.14 -4.71
C ARG A 136 -15.20 -3.97 -5.33
N LEU A 137 -13.89 -3.87 -5.05
CA LEU A 137 -13.02 -2.80 -5.54
C LEU A 137 -12.49 -3.03 -6.96
N THR A 138 -12.86 -4.13 -7.61
CA THR A 138 -12.43 -4.41 -9.01
C THR A 138 -13.12 -3.53 -10.03
N GLN A 139 -14.19 -2.83 -9.61
CA GLN A 139 -14.90 -1.82 -10.38
C GLN A 139 -14.76 -0.45 -9.72
N LEU A 140 -15.30 0.57 -10.37
CA LEU A 140 -15.37 1.91 -9.78
C LEU A 140 -16.40 1.94 -8.66
N VAL A 141 -15.93 2.30 -7.47
CA VAL A 141 -16.75 2.46 -6.27
C VAL A 141 -16.52 3.84 -5.66
N PRO A 142 -17.46 4.34 -4.83
CA PRO A 142 -17.21 5.54 -4.06
C PRO A 142 -16.14 5.27 -2.98
N ARG A 143 -15.54 6.36 -2.47
CA ARG A 143 -14.42 6.33 -1.53
C ARG A 143 -14.71 5.52 -0.25
N ASP A 144 -15.92 5.62 0.27
CA ASP A 144 -16.34 4.95 1.51
C ASP A 144 -16.19 3.43 1.42
N VAL A 145 -16.41 2.83 0.26
CA VAL A 145 -16.18 1.41 0.01
C VAL A 145 -14.69 1.05 0.11
N GLU A 146 -13.78 1.90 -0.39
CA GLU A 146 -12.33 1.67 -0.20
C GLU A 146 -11.94 1.73 1.27
N ILE A 147 -12.54 2.64 2.06
CA ILE A 147 -12.32 2.75 3.51
C ILE A 147 -12.81 1.49 4.22
N GLU A 148 -14.00 0.99 3.89
CA GLU A 148 -14.58 -0.22 4.47
C GLU A 148 -13.66 -1.42 4.26
N VAL A 149 -13.19 -1.64 3.03
CA VAL A 149 -12.32 -2.77 2.70
C VAL A 149 -10.93 -2.61 3.33
N ALA A 150 -10.41 -1.38 3.45
CA ALA A 150 -9.15 -1.13 4.17
C ALA A 150 -9.27 -1.45 5.67
N ARG A 151 -10.42 -1.15 6.27
CA ARG A 151 -10.72 -1.54 7.66
C ARG A 151 -10.84 -3.05 7.81
N HIS A 152 -11.51 -3.73 6.87
CA HIS A 152 -11.59 -5.19 6.86
C HIS A 152 -10.21 -5.83 6.97
N VAL A 153 -9.26 -5.39 6.15
CA VAL A 153 -7.87 -5.88 6.19
C VAL A 153 -7.18 -5.54 7.52
N GLN A 154 -7.43 -4.34 8.06
CA GLN A 154 -6.84 -3.89 9.32
C GLN A 154 -7.34 -4.67 10.54
N GLU A 155 -8.62 -5.00 10.58
CA GLU A 155 -9.28 -5.62 11.73
C GLU A 155 -8.97 -7.13 11.82
N HIS A 156 -8.70 -7.78 10.69
CA HIS A 156 -8.55 -9.24 10.63
C HIS A 156 -7.11 -9.76 10.51
N PHE A 157 -6.15 -8.94 10.06
CA PHE A 157 -4.80 -9.43 9.76
C PHE A 157 -3.70 -8.81 10.63
N LEU A 158 -2.85 -9.68 11.17
CA LEU A 158 -1.69 -9.29 11.96
C LEU A 158 -0.64 -8.58 11.11
N GLY A 159 -0.10 -7.51 11.68
CA GLY A 159 0.87 -6.64 11.00
C GLY A 159 0.23 -5.64 10.01
N PHE A 160 -1.09 -5.55 9.94
CA PHE A 160 -1.82 -4.60 9.09
C PHE A 160 -2.47 -3.49 9.93
N GLY A 161 -1.71 -2.43 10.21
CA GLY A 161 -2.27 -1.17 10.71
C GLY A 161 -2.72 -0.25 9.56
N PRO A 162 -3.17 0.99 9.85
CA PRO A 162 -3.78 1.88 8.85
C PRO A 162 -3.02 2.01 7.54
N LYS A 163 -1.71 2.22 7.61
CA LYS A 163 -0.84 2.31 6.43
C LYS A 163 -0.78 0.99 5.65
N GLN A 164 -0.54 -0.13 6.34
CA GLN A 164 -0.24 -1.39 5.65
C GLN A 164 -1.46 -1.99 4.96
N SER A 165 -2.66 -1.81 5.52
CA SER A 165 -3.89 -2.23 4.87
C SER A 165 -4.10 -1.52 3.53
N ARG A 166 -3.80 -0.22 3.47
CA ARG A 166 -3.92 0.58 2.25
C ARG A 166 -2.82 0.26 1.24
N ASN A 167 -1.60 0.04 1.72
CA ASN A 167 -0.50 -0.49 0.91
C ASN A 167 -0.90 -1.79 0.19
N LEU A 168 -1.52 -2.73 0.91
CA LEU A 168 -1.98 -4.00 0.33
C LEU A 168 -2.99 -3.77 -0.78
N LEU A 169 -4.05 -3.02 -0.51
CA LEU A 169 -5.10 -2.77 -1.50
C LEU A 169 -4.57 -1.98 -2.70
N GLN A 170 -3.72 -0.98 -2.46
CA GLN A 170 -3.13 -0.19 -3.53
C GLN A 170 -2.21 -1.04 -4.42
N SER A 171 -1.42 -1.97 -3.84
CA SER A 171 -0.56 -2.91 -4.58
C SER A 171 -1.33 -3.93 -5.42
N LEU A 172 -2.59 -4.19 -5.08
CA LEU A 172 -3.50 -5.00 -5.88
C LEU A 172 -4.18 -4.19 -7.01
N GLY A 173 -3.90 -2.89 -7.09
CA GLY A 173 -4.55 -1.94 -8.00
C GLY A 173 -5.95 -1.54 -7.55
N LEU A 174 -6.34 -1.77 -6.30
CA LEU A 174 -7.74 -1.67 -5.88
C LEU A 174 -8.16 -0.26 -5.47
N THR A 175 -7.25 0.59 -4.99
CA THR A 175 -7.60 1.91 -4.45
C THR A 175 -7.29 3.06 -5.40
N ARG A 176 -8.20 4.05 -5.45
CA ARG A 176 -8.02 5.35 -6.12
C ARG A 176 -7.91 6.48 -5.10
N TYR A 177 -8.64 6.36 -4.00
CA TYR A 177 -8.85 7.40 -3.00
C TYR A 177 -8.12 7.11 -1.69
N GLU A 178 -8.13 5.86 -1.23
CA GLU A 178 -7.40 5.44 -0.03
C GLU A 178 -5.94 5.14 -0.37
N ILE A 179 -5.02 5.86 0.29
CA ILE A 179 -3.58 5.73 0.07
C ILE A 179 -2.82 5.49 1.38
N PRO A 180 -1.69 4.78 1.33
CA PRO A 180 -0.80 4.64 2.47
C PRO A 180 -0.15 5.99 2.83
N ILE A 181 -0.24 6.42 4.09
CA ILE A 181 0.51 7.56 4.60
C ILE A 181 1.82 7.04 5.20
N ASP A 182 2.85 6.97 4.36
CA ASP A 182 4.19 6.51 4.75
C ASP A 182 5.11 7.69 5.15
N SER A 183 6.40 7.39 5.40
CA SER A 183 7.36 8.42 5.76
C SER A 183 7.64 9.40 4.62
N ARG A 184 7.65 8.96 3.35
CA ARG A 184 7.88 9.86 2.21
C ARG A 184 6.74 10.84 2.06
N LEU A 185 5.50 10.35 2.19
CA LEU A 185 4.32 11.20 2.15
C LEU A 185 4.27 12.15 3.36
N THR A 186 4.61 11.64 4.54
CA THR A 186 4.73 12.44 5.77
C THR A 186 5.76 13.58 5.61
N ASP A 187 6.95 13.27 5.12
CA ASP A 187 8.03 14.25 4.93
C ASP A 187 7.63 15.29 3.89
N TRP A 188 7.01 14.87 2.78
CA TRP A 188 6.47 15.78 1.78
C TRP A 188 5.39 16.70 2.33
N LEU A 189 4.41 16.18 3.06
CA LEU A 189 3.33 16.99 3.63
C LEU A 189 3.85 17.99 4.68
N ASN A 190 4.81 17.59 5.51
CA ASN A 190 5.43 18.49 6.48
C ASN A 190 6.20 19.63 5.79
N GLU A 191 7.01 19.33 4.77
CA GLU A 191 7.71 20.35 3.95
C GLU A 191 6.75 21.18 3.10
N PHE A 192 5.63 20.59 2.70
CA PHE A 192 4.55 21.27 2.01
C PHE A 192 3.90 22.35 2.90
N GLY A 193 4.04 22.25 4.23
CA GLY A 193 3.36 23.14 5.16
C GLY A 193 1.93 22.68 5.45
N PHE A 194 1.69 21.37 5.44
CA PHE A 194 0.41 20.81 5.88
C PHE A 194 0.12 21.30 7.31
N PRO A 195 -1.10 21.78 7.60
CA PRO A 195 -1.38 22.58 8.81
C PRO A 195 -1.32 21.77 10.12
N VAL A 196 -1.19 20.45 10.03
CA VAL A 196 -0.99 19.55 11.16
C VAL A 196 0.33 18.84 10.93
N ARG A 197 1.22 18.82 11.93
CA ARG A 197 2.49 18.11 11.81
C ARG A 197 2.27 16.60 11.88
N LEU A 198 2.72 15.88 10.86
CA LEU A 198 2.58 14.43 10.77
C LEU A 198 3.78 13.75 11.44
N THR A 199 3.51 12.70 12.22
CA THR A 199 4.52 11.79 12.78
C THR A 199 4.07 10.35 12.66
N ALA A 200 5.01 9.41 12.56
CA ALA A 200 4.70 7.98 12.46
C ALA A 200 3.93 7.46 13.69
N THR A 201 4.19 8.01 14.88
CA THR A 201 3.48 7.63 16.12
C THR A 201 2.02 8.05 16.06
N ALA A 202 1.73 9.30 15.66
CA ALA A 202 0.35 9.80 15.57
C ALA A 202 -0.46 9.06 14.50
N LEU A 203 0.16 8.75 13.35
CA LEU A 203 -0.46 7.96 12.27
C LEU A 203 -0.72 6.49 12.64
N GLY A 204 -0.31 6.05 13.83
CA GLY A 204 -0.71 4.75 14.39
C GLY A 204 -2.13 4.77 14.97
N ASP A 205 -2.69 5.94 15.28
CA ASP A 205 -4.08 6.08 15.74
C ASP A 205 -5.04 6.19 14.55
N ASP A 206 -6.12 5.42 14.59
CA ASP A 206 -7.08 5.32 13.48
C ASP A 206 -7.84 6.61 13.22
N ASN A 207 -8.23 7.32 14.27
CA ASN A 207 -9.01 8.55 14.13
C ASN A 207 -8.14 9.66 13.57
N TYR A 208 -6.91 9.76 14.07
CA TYR A 208 -5.91 10.68 13.54
C TYR A 208 -5.56 10.34 12.09
N TYR A 209 -5.32 9.06 11.76
CA TYR A 209 -5.05 8.65 10.38
C TYR A 209 -6.18 9.05 9.42
N ARG A 210 -7.45 8.81 9.80
CA ARG A 210 -8.62 9.17 8.98
C ARG A 210 -8.73 10.69 8.82
N PHE A 211 -8.55 11.44 9.90
CA PHE A 211 -8.56 12.90 9.86
C PHE A 211 -7.50 13.45 8.89
N ILE A 212 -6.28 12.92 8.92
CA ILE A 212 -5.23 13.30 7.96
C ILE A 212 -5.57 12.85 6.53
N SER A 213 -6.09 11.63 6.36
CA SER A 213 -6.55 11.11 5.05
C SER A 213 -7.58 12.03 4.40
N ASP A 214 -8.56 12.52 5.17
CA ASP A 214 -9.57 13.45 4.70
C ASP A 214 -8.96 14.76 4.18
N GLY A 215 -7.95 15.29 4.88
CA GLY A 215 -7.24 16.49 4.44
C GLY A 215 -6.43 16.29 3.16
N ILE A 216 -5.75 15.15 3.02
CA ILE A 216 -5.03 14.79 1.79
C ILE A 216 -6.01 14.62 0.62
N GLN A 217 -7.15 13.98 0.85
CA GLN A 217 -8.18 13.79 -0.17
C GLN A 217 -8.81 15.10 -0.59
N ALA A 218 -9.11 16.02 0.34
CA ALA A 218 -9.60 17.35 0.03
C ALA A 218 -8.58 18.16 -0.80
N LEU A 219 -7.29 18.05 -0.47
CA LEU A 219 -6.20 18.65 -1.24
C LEU A 219 -6.15 18.09 -2.67
N CYS A 220 -6.24 16.77 -2.81
CA CYS A 220 -6.27 16.06 -4.10
C CYS A 220 -7.48 16.47 -4.95
N GLU A 221 -8.67 16.49 -4.33
CA GLU A 221 -9.93 16.87 -4.98
C GLU A 221 -9.87 18.31 -5.51
N ARG A 222 -9.46 19.30 -4.70
CA ARG A 222 -9.27 20.68 -5.19
C ARG A 222 -8.19 20.81 -6.25
N SER A 223 -7.24 19.88 -6.28
CA SER A 223 -6.19 19.85 -7.29
C SER A 223 -6.61 19.13 -8.58
N GLY A 224 -7.76 18.44 -8.61
CA GLY A 224 -8.15 17.59 -9.74
C GLY A 224 -7.20 16.41 -9.95
N VAL A 225 -6.57 15.93 -8.88
CA VAL A 225 -5.63 14.80 -8.89
C VAL A 225 -6.23 13.68 -8.05
N LEU A 226 -6.14 12.43 -8.52
CA LEU A 226 -6.55 11.28 -7.71
C LEU A 226 -5.49 10.95 -6.66
N PRO A 227 -5.86 10.63 -5.40
CA PRO A 227 -4.91 10.33 -4.32
C PRO A 227 -3.85 9.30 -4.68
N CYS A 228 -4.19 8.19 -5.36
CA CYS A 228 -3.21 7.19 -5.77
C CYS A 228 -2.15 7.70 -6.77
N ILE A 229 -2.48 8.72 -7.58
CA ILE A 229 -1.51 9.37 -8.50
C ILE A 229 -0.64 10.35 -7.71
N PHE A 230 -1.23 11.10 -6.78
CA PHE A 230 -0.50 11.99 -5.90
C PHE A 230 0.54 11.22 -5.07
N ASP A 231 0.14 10.10 -4.45
CA ASP A 231 1.03 9.19 -3.73
C ASP A 231 2.21 8.72 -4.58
N ALA A 232 1.95 8.21 -5.79
CA ALA A 232 3.01 7.80 -6.71
C ALA A 232 3.94 8.96 -7.12
N ALA A 233 3.41 10.18 -7.30
CA ALA A 233 4.21 11.35 -7.59
C ALA A 233 5.12 11.73 -6.41
N VAL A 234 4.62 11.68 -5.17
CA VAL A 234 5.44 11.91 -3.98
C VAL A 234 6.54 10.86 -3.89
N PHE A 235 6.22 9.57 -4.05
CA PHE A 235 7.22 8.50 -4.05
C PHE A 235 8.30 8.70 -5.12
N ALA A 236 7.89 8.97 -6.36
CA ALA A 236 8.81 9.19 -7.47
C ALA A 236 9.73 10.40 -7.24
N SER A 237 9.22 11.46 -6.58
CA SER A 237 10.02 12.66 -6.25
C SER A 237 11.04 12.46 -5.12
N ARG A 238 10.88 11.41 -4.30
CA ARG A 238 11.69 11.18 -3.08
C ARG A 238 12.70 10.05 -3.22
N ASP A 239 12.51 9.14 -4.16
CA ASP A 239 13.45 8.03 -4.36
C ASP A 239 14.64 8.48 -5.23
N SER A 240 15.84 8.17 -4.75
CA SER A 240 17.10 8.55 -5.40
C SER A 240 17.40 7.78 -6.68
N VAL A 241 16.67 6.69 -6.94
CA VAL A 241 16.81 5.85 -8.13
C VAL A 241 15.48 5.91 -8.88
N ALA A 242 15.56 6.09 -10.20
CA ALA A 242 14.39 6.15 -11.04
C ALA A 242 13.60 4.83 -11.03
N TRP A 243 12.28 4.94 -11.02
CA TRP A 243 11.39 3.82 -11.24
C TRP A 243 11.38 3.46 -12.73
N THR A 244 11.63 2.20 -13.05
CA THR A 244 11.56 1.60 -14.39
C THR A 244 10.49 0.52 -14.40
N ASP A 245 10.02 0.14 -15.58
CA ASP A 245 8.98 -0.90 -15.70
C ASP A 245 9.45 -2.24 -15.09
N ASP A 246 10.76 -2.51 -15.09
CA ASP A 246 11.36 -3.72 -14.49
C ASP A 246 11.46 -3.69 -12.96
N ASN A 247 11.47 -2.49 -12.34
CA ASN A 247 11.74 -2.34 -10.91
C ASN A 247 10.52 -1.93 -10.07
N VAL A 248 9.40 -1.59 -10.71
CA VAL A 248 8.10 -1.40 -10.05
C VAL A 248 7.66 -2.71 -9.41
N ILE A 249 7.21 -2.63 -8.14
CA ILE A 249 6.79 -3.77 -7.32
C ILE A 249 5.36 -3.63 -6.79
N PHE A 250 4.63 -2.61 -7.26
CA PHE A 250 3.33 -2.20 -6.76
C PHE A 250 2.31 -2.03 -7.88
#